data_AF-A0A0F9IJC5-F1
#
_entry.id   AF-A0A0F9IJC5-F1
#
_cell.length_a   1.000
_cell.length_b   1.000
_cell.length_c   1.000
_cell.angle_alpha   90.00
_cell.angle_beta   90.00
_cell.angle_gamma   90.00
#
_symmetry.space_group_name_H-M   'P 1'
#
loop_
_entity.id
_entity.type
_entity.pdbx_description
1 polymer ?
#
loop_
_entity_poly.entity_id
_entity_poly.type
_entity_poly.pdbx_seq_one_letter_code
_entity_poly.pdbx_strand_id
1 'polypeptide(L)' 'MSNTYNASAIEVLTGLEPVRKRPGMYTDTVRPNHLAQEVIDNSIDEAVAGHARQIQVTLH' A
#
# COMPACT_ATOMS: atom_id res chain seq x y z
N MET A 1 -21.51 12.15 33.52
CA MET A 1 -20.74 11.47 32.46
C MET A 1 -19.70 12.45 31.97
N SER A 2 -18.42 12.16 32.16
CA SER A 2 -17.35 13.03 31.67
C SER A 2 -17.41 13.11 30.15
N ASN A 3 -17.35 14.31 29.60
CA ASN A 3 -17.38 14.55 28.16
C ASN A 3 -16.07 14.02 27.53
N THR A 4 -16.09 12.76 27.07
CA THR A 4 -14.91 12.02 26.56
C THR A 4 -14.44 12.49 25.18
N TYR A 5 -15.18 13.40 24.55
CA TYR A 5 -14.81 14.02 23.29
C TYR A 5 -14.08 15.34 23.56
N ASN A 6 -12.76 15.25 23.70
CA ASN A 6 -11.86 16.39 23.85
C ASN A 6 -10.70 16.27 22.83
N ALA A 7 -9.73 17.19 22.86
CA ALA A 7 -8.65 17.22 21.87
C ALA A 7 -7.84 15.92 21.76
N SER A 8 -7.72 15.14 22.84
CA SER A 8 -6.99 13.85 22.80
C SER A 8 -7.74 12.75 22.04
N ALA A 9 -8.99 12.99 21.62
CA ALA A 9 -9.74 12.07 20.77
C ALA A 9 -9.29 12.12 19.29
N ILE A 10 -8.47 13.11 18.91
CA ILE A 10 -7.91 13.21 17.56
C ILE A 10 -6.61 12.42 17.50
N GLU A 11 -6.59 11.39 16.66
CA GLU A 11 -5.43 10.56 16.40
C GLU A 11 -4.78 10.96 15.06
N VAL A 12 -3.47 11.19 15.08
CA VAL A 12 -2.67 11.39 13.87
C VAL A 12 -1.86 10.14 13.61
N LEU A 13 -2.25 9.39 12.59
CA LEU A 13 -1.54 8.19 12.16
C LEU A 13 -0.33 8.58 11.29
N THR A 14 0.83 8.00 11.57
CA THR A 14 2.09 8.38 10.92
C THR A 14 2.73 7.23 10.14
N GLY A 15 3.61 7.55 9.20
CA GLY A 15 4.29 6.54 8.36
C GLY A 15 3.29 5.63 7.64
N LEU A 16 3.36 4.33 7.91
CA LEU A 16 2.49 3.31 7.30
C LEU A 16 1.29 2.92 8.16
N GLU A 17 1.11 3.56 9.33
CA GLU A 17 -0.06 3.32 10.18
C GLU A 17 -1.40 3.56 9.47
N PRO A 18 -1.58 4.62 8.65
CA PRO A 18 -2.83 4.82 7.91
C PRO A 18 -3.14 3.66 6.96
N VAL A 19 -2.11 3.15 6.26
CA VAL A 19 -2.24 2.03 5.31
C VAL A 19 -2.66 0.76 6.02
N ARG A 20 -2.03 0.45 7.16
CA ARG A 20 -2.37 -0.73 7.98
C ARG A 20 -3.75 -0.62 8.62
N LYS A 21 -4.15 0.59 9.03
CA LYS A 21 -5.44 0.85 9.69
C LYS A 21 -6.61 0.87 8.70
N ARG A 22 -6.35 1.28 7.45
CA ARG A 22 -7.35 1.44 6.39
C ARG A 22 -6.86 0.87 5.05
N PRO A 23 -6.58 -0.43 4.96
CA PRO A 23 -5.95 -1.03 3.77
C PRO A 23 -6.82 -0.93 2.51
N GLY A 24 -8.15 -0.95 2.64
CA GLY A 24 -9.07 -0.84 1.49
C GLY A 24 -9.00 0.50 0.74
N MET A 25 -8.33 1.52 1.29
CA MET A 25 -8.03 2.76 0.57
C MET A 25 -6.79 2.62 -0.33
N TYR A 26 -5.89 1.67 -0.05
CA TYR A 26 -4.56 1.59 -0.65
C TYR A 26 -4.32 0.31 -1.46
N THR A 27 -5.11 -0.74 -1.26
CA THR A 27 -4.98 -2.00 -2.01
C THR A 27 -6.33 -2.69 -2.17
N ASP A 28 -6.44 -3.55 -3.18
CA ASP A 28 -7.53 -4.54 -3.23
C ASP A 28 -7.41 -5.46 -2.00
N THR A 29 -8.45 -5.47 -1.16
CA THR A 29 -8.52 -6.32 0.04
C THR A 29 -9.22 -7.64 -0.21
N VAL A 30 -9.78 -7.87 -1.40
CA VAL A 30 -10.42 -9.15 -1.78
C VAL A 30 -9.35 -10.21 -2.08
N ARG A 31 -8.20 -9.81 -2.62
CA ARG A 31 -7.11 -10.70 -3.02
C ARG A 31 -5.77 -9.97 -3.10
N PRO A 32 -4.64 -10.65 -2.88
CA PRO A 32 -3.33 -10.00 -2.75
C PRO A 32 -2.72 -9.56 -4.09
N ASN A 33 -3.38 -9.80 -5.23
CA ASN A 33 -2.81 -9.56 -6.55
C ASN A 33 -2.38 -8.11 -6.76
N HIS A 34 -3.11 -7.15 -6.18
CA HIS A 34 -2.75 -5.73 -6.27
C HIS A 34 -1.38 -5.45 -5.67
N LEU A 35 -1.00 -6.11 -4.57
CA LEU A 35 0.34 -5.94 -3.98
C LEU A 35 1.45 -6.44 -4.91
N ALA A 36 1.20 -7.51 -5.67
CA ALA A 36 2.15 -7.99 -6.67
C ALA A 36 2.20 -7.08 -7.89
N GLN A 37 1.04 -6.54 -8.32
CA GLN A 37 0.93 -5.58 -9.43
C GLN A 37 1.79 -4.35 -9.17
N GLU A 38 1.72 -3.75 -7.97
CA GLU A 38 2.53 -2.57 -7.61
C GLU A 38 4.04 -2.80 -7.82
N VAL A 39 4.56 -3.98 -7.49
CA VAL A 39 5.99 -4.30 -7.68
C VAL A 39 6.31 -4.57 -9.15
N ILE A 40 5.40 -5.23 -9.86
CA ILE A 40 5.54 -5.49 -11.30
C ILE A 40 5.50 -4.18 -12.09
N ASP A 41 4.62 -3.25 -11.74
CA ASP A 41 4.47 -1.96 -12.41
C ASP A 41 5.74 -1.11 -12.27
N ASN A 42 6.32 -1.03 -11.07
CA ASN A 42 7.64 -0.41 -10.88
C ASN A 42 8.74 -1.10 -11.72
N SER A 43 8.65 -2.42 -11.92
CA SER A 43 9.60 -3.14 -12.79
C SER A 43 9.36 -2.83 -14.28
N ILE A 44 8.12 -2.57 -14.68
CA ILE A 44 7.74 -2.16 -16.04
C ILE A 44 8.25 -0.74 -16.31
N ASP A 45 8.20 0.17 -15.33
CA ASP A 45 8.76 1.53 -15.48
C ASP A 45 10.24 1.50 -15.91
N GLU A 46 11.04 0.63 -15.29
CA GLU A 46 12.43 0.41 -15.68
C GLU A 46 12.56 -0.18 -17.10
N ALA A 47 11.63 -1.02 -17.51
CA ALA A 47 11.61 -1.58 -18.87
C ALA A 47 11.24 -0.53 -19.91
N VAL A 48 10.26 0.34 -19.61
CA VAL A 48 9.85 1.47 -20.45
C VAL A 48 10.98 2.50 -20.57
N ALA A 49 11.74 2.74 -19.50
CA ALA A 49 12.94 3.57 -19.51
C ALA A 49 14.13 2.93 -20.25
N GLY A 50 14.02 1.65 -20.64
CA GLY A 50 15.06 0.91 -21.35
C GLY A 50 16.19 0.38 -20.46
N HIS A 51 16.03 0.42 -19.14
CA HIS A 51 16.99 -0.07 -18.16
C HIS A 51 16.80 -1.57 -17.87
N ALA A 52 15.56 -2.06 -17.88
CA ALA A 52 15.23 -3.48 -17.74
C ALA A 52 14.84 -4.12 -19.09
N ARG A 53 15.11 -5.42 -19.25
CA ARG A 53 14.75 -6.20 -20.45
C ARG A 53 14.03 -7.51 -20.14
N GLN A 54 13.98 -7.92 -18.88
CA GLN A 54 13.35 -9.15 -18.44
C GLN A 54 12.78 -8.93 -17.03
N ILE A 55 11.53 -9.35 -16.83
CA ILE A 55 10.85 -9.38 -15.53
C ILE A 55 10.49 -10.84 -15.25
N GLN A 56 10.92 -11.37 -14.11
CA GLN A 56 10.62 -12.73 -13.69
C GLN A 56 9.79 -12.70 -12.42
N VAL A 57 8.63 -13.38 -12.46
CA VAL A 57 7.74 -13.52 -11.30
C VAL A 57 7.74 -14.98 -10.88
N THR A 58 7.84 -15.25 -9.58
CA THR A 58 7.80 -16.60 -9.01
C THR A 58 6.87 -16.61 -7.81
N LEU A 59 5.93 -17.55 -7.80
CA LEU A 59 5.08 -17.85 -6.66
C LEU A 59 5.61 -19.13 -6.01
N HIS A 60 5.94 -19.06 -4.73
CA HIS A 60 6.47 -20.19 -3.94
C HIS A 60 5.36 -21.01 -3.28
#